data_AF-A0A833GDI8-F1
#
_entry.id   AF-A0A833GDI8-F1
#
_cell.length_a   1.000
_cell.length_b   1.000
_cell.length_c   1.000
_cell.angle_alpha   90.00
_cell.angle_beta   90.00
_cell.angle_gamma   90.00
#
_symmetry.space_group_name_H-M   'P 1'
#
loop_
_entity.id
_entity.type
_entity.pdbx_description
1 polymer ?
#
loop_
_entity_poly.entity_id
_entity_poly.type
_entity_poly.pdbx_seq_one_letter_code
_entity_poly.pdbx_strand_id
1 'polypeptide(L)'
;MSNEPDRPRAEQPRYEPEIIPPGGRARGRGSFESVFIRVEEGEDGIRRVTLKRPGPFTVALIVLAVGVVVALVFVVLSALVLVWIPIVVAGILFALFSGSLRNAWQRVQDWWRGGR
;
A
#
# COMPACT_ATOMS: atom_id res chain seq x y z
N MET A 1 -72.28 -13.40 -51.36
CA MET A 1 -70.84 -13.14 -51.25
C MET A 1 -70.64 -12.30 -49.99
N SER A 2 -70.03 -12.86 -48.96
CA SER A 2 -69.91 -12.30 -47.62
C SER A 2 -68.85 -11.19 -47.54
N ASN A 3 -69.20 -10.07 -46.90
CA ASN A 3 -68.30 -9.01 -46.48
C ASN A 3 -67.62 -9.42 -45.16
N GLU A 4 -66.32 -9.68 -45.19
CA GLU A 4 -65.50 -9.86 -43.98
C GLU A 4 -64.64 -8.59 -43.80
N PRO A 5 -64.79 -7.80 -42.72
CA PRO A 5 -63.97 -6.63 -42.50
C PRO A 5 -62.56 -7.04 -42.05
N ASP A 6 -61.57 -6.40 -42.68
CA ASP A 6 -60.13 -6.50 -42.46
C ASP A 6 -59.80 -6.33 -40.97
N ARG A 7 -59.28 -7.38 -40.32
CA ARG A 7 -58.90 -7.33 -38.91
C ARG A 7 -57.53 -6.65 -38.79
N PRO A 8 -57.37 -5.58 -37.99
CA PRO A 8 -56.06 -4.99 -37.78
C PRO A 8 -55.15 -6.00 -37.06
N ARG A 9 -53.97 -6.25 -37.63
CA ARG A 9 -52.93 -7.08 -37.00
C ARG A 9 -52.53 -6.42 -35.67
N ALA A 10 -52.58 -7.19 -34.58
CA ALA A 10 -52.08 -6.73 -33.28
C ALA A 10 -50.58 -6.39 -33.40
N GLU A 11 -50.23 -5.12 -33.24
CA GLU A 11 -48.85 -4.68 -33.15
C GLU A 11 -48.22 -5.27 -31.88
N GLN A 12 -47.16 -6.06 -32.08
CA GLN A 12 -46.41 -6.67 -30.99
C GLN A 12 -45.72 -5.55 -30.18
N PRO A 13 -45.79 -5.55 -28.82
CA PRO A 13 -45.23 -4.47 -28.01
C PRO A 13 -43.75 -4.28 -28.32
N ARG A 14 -43.40 -3.09 -28.81
CA ARG A 14 -42.01 -2.74 -29.07
C ARG A 14 -41.28 -2.68 -27.73
N TYR A 15 -40.17 -3.41 -27.64
CA TYR A 15 -39.18 -3.31 -26.57
C TYR A 15 -39.01 -1.84 -26.15
N GLU A 16 -39.41 -1.50 -24.92
CA GLU A 16 -39.12 -0.19 -24.36
C GLU A 16 -37.59 -0.04 -24.26
N PRO A 17 -36.99 1.02 -24.82
CA PRO A 17 -35.58 1.28 -24.66
C PRO A 17 -35.30 1.60 -23.19
N GLU A 18 -34.33 0.91 -22.58
CA GLU A 18 -33.89 1.21 -21.23
C GLU A 18 -33.56 2.72 -21.10
N ILE A 19 -34.30 3.40 -20.23
CA ILE A 19 -34.15 4.83 -19.96
C ILE A 19 -32.82 5.03 -19.24
N ILE A 20 -31.77 5.43 -19.97
CA ILE A 20 -30.52 5.88 -19.35
C ILE A 20 -30.82 7.17 -18.58
N PRO A 21 -30.60 7.22 -17.26
CA PRO A 21 -30.88 8.41 -16.47
C PRO A 21 -30.03 9.60 -16.97
N PRO A 22 -30.64 10.78 -17.20
CA PRO A 22 -29.92 11.96 -17.66
C PRO A 22 -28.97 12.44 -16.57
N GLY A 23 -27.68 12.12 -16.72
CA GLY A 23 -26.64 12.41 -15.73
C GLY A 23 -25.54 11.35 -15.64
N GLY A 24 -25.78 10.15 -16.20
CA GLY A 24 -24.80 9.07 -16.29
C GLY A 24 -23.69 9.35 -17.30
N ARG A 25 -22.87 10.38 -17.08
CA ARG A 25 -21.63 10.56 -17.84
C ARG A 25 -20.75 9.34 -17.59
N ALA A 26 -20.68 8.47 -18.58
CA ALA A 26 -19.69 7.41 -18.73
C ALA A 26 -18.29 8.05 -18.65
N ARG A 27 -17.77 8.20 -17.43
CA ARG A 27 -16.46 8.78 -17.17
C ARG A 27 -15.46 7.64 -17.22
N GLY A 28 -14.91 7.46 -18.41
CA GLY A 28 -13.52 7.09 -18.67
C GLY A 28 -12.94 6.06 -17.71
N ARG A 29 -12.98 4.81 -18.16
CA ARG A 29 -12.09 3.72 -17.77
C ARG A 29 -10.64 4.23 -17.70
N GLY A 30 -10.03 4.17 -16.52
CA GLY A 30 -8.58 4.34 -16.36
C GLY A 30 -8.20 5.46 -15.38
N SER A 31 -8.23 5.15 -14.09
CA SER A 31 -7.14 5.48 -13.15
C SER A 31 -7.55 4.94 -11.79
N PHE A 32 -6.63 4.27 -11.11
CA PHE A 32 -6.79 3.82 -9.73
C PHE A 32 -6.85 5.03 -8.80
N GLU A 33 -8.00 5.71 -8.78
CA GLU A 33 -8.18 6.96 -8.05
C GLU A 33 -8.95 6.65 -6.76
N SER A 34 -8.21 6.61 -5.65
CA SER A 34 -8.68 6.33 -4.29
C SER A 34 -9.97 7.09 -3.97
N VAL A 35 -11.08 6.35 -3.91
CA VAL A 35 -12.41 6.87 -3.66
C VAL A 35 -12.56 7.14 -2.16
N PHE A 36 -12.53 8.41 -1.76
CA PHE A 36 -12.89 8.80 -0.39
C PHE A 36 -14.41 8.76 -0.25
N ILE A 37 -14.96 7.66 0.26
CA ILE A 37 -16.37 7.52 0.58
C ILE A 37 -16.67 8.33 1.84
N ARG A 38 -17.25 9.53 1.69
CA ARG A 38 -17.89 10.22 2.81
C ARG A 38 -19.35 9.75 2.89
N VAL A 39 -19.66 8.96 3.92
CA VAL A 39 -21.04 8.57 4.25
C VAL A 39 -21.60 9.65 5.15
N GLU A 40 -22.42 10.54 4.59
CA GLU A 40 -23.27 11.41 5.40
C GLU A 40 -24.64 10.73 5.49
N GLU A 41 -25.02 10.36 6.72
CA GLU A 41 -26.31 9.77 7.04
C GLU A 41 -27.31 10.92 7.18
N GLY A 42 -28.08 11.17 6.12
CA GLY A 42 -29.16 12.16 6.14
C GLY A 42 -30.36 11.64 6.93
N GLU A 43 -31.08 12.55 7.60
CA GLU A 43 -32.24 12.25 8.47
C GLU A 43 -33.37 11.45 7.78
N ASP A 44 -33.38 11.39 6.45
CA ASP A 44 -34.36 10.65 5.63
C ASP A 44 -33.99 9.18 5.35
N GLY A 45 -32.90 8.65 5.91
CA GLY A 45 -32.46 7.26 5.69
C GLY A 45 -31.90 6.97 4.28
N ILE A 46 -31.80 7.99 3.42
CA ILE A 46 -31.25 7.85 2.06
C ILE A 46 -29.72 8.00 2.13
N ARG A 47 -29.02 6.88 2.06
CA ARG A 47 -27.54 6.81 2.03
C ARG A 47 -26.99 7.40 0.73
N ARG A 48 -26.78 8.72 0.69
CA ARG A 48 -26.18 9.41 -0.46
C ARG A 48 -24.66 9.33 -0.41
N VAL A 49 -24.09 8.36 -1.13
CA VAL A 49 -22.63 8.26 -1.32
C VAL A 49 -22.20 9.26 -2.39
N THR A 50 -21.77 10.45 -1.96
CA THR A 50 -21.27 11.46 -2.90
C THR A 50 -19.80 11.15 -3.24
N LEU A 51 -19.58 10.56 -4.41
CA LEU A 51 -18.26 10.28 -4.98
C LEU A 51 -17.61 11.58 -5.47
N LYS A 52 -16.94 12.32 -4.59
CA LYS A 52 -16.09 13.45 -5.02
C LYS A 52 -14.72 12.93 -5.44
N ARG A 53 -14.32 13.25 -6.68
CA ARG A 53 -12.96 12.98 -7.17
C ARG A 53 -11.95 13.75 -6.30
N PRO A 54 -10.88 13.11 -5.81
CA PRO A 54 -9.83 13.83 -5.10
C PRO A 54 -9.22 14.88 -6.04
N GLY A 55 -9.07 16.11 -5.55
CA GLY A 55 -8.43 17.16 -6.34
C GLY A 55 -6.94 16.88 -6.53
N PRO A 56 -6.28 17.51 -7.51
CA PRO A 56 -4.84 17.36 -7.73
C PRO A 56 -4.01 17.72 -6.48
N PHE A 57 -4.51 18.66 -5.67
CA PHE A 57 -3.90 19.02 -4.38
C PHE A 57 -3.92 17.86 -3.36
N THR A 58 -5.02 17.11 -3.29
CA THR A 58 -5.11 15.93 -2.42
C THR A 58 -4.14 14.84 -2.88
N VAL A 59 -4.04 14.62 -4.19
CA VAL A 59 -3.07 13.67 -4.77
C VAL A 59 -1.64 14.09 -4.41
N ALA A 60 -1.31 15.38 -4.56
CA ALA A 60 0.01 15.89 -4.20
C ALA A 60 0.34 15.68 -2.71
N LEU A 61 -0.63 15.90 -1.81
CA LEU A 61 -0.46 15.62 -0.38
C LEU A 61 -0.22 14.14 -0.08
N ILE A 62 -0.95 13.23 -0.76
CA ILE A 62 -0.75 11.79 -0.60
C ILE A 62 0.65 11.39 -1.05
N VAL A 63 1.07 11.86 -2.24
CA VAL A 63 2.41 11.57 -2.77
C VAL A 63 3.49 12.12 -1.83
N LEU A 64 3.31 13.33 -1.30
CA LEU A 64 4.22 13.91 -0.32
C LEU A 64 4.30 13.07 0.95
N ALA A 65 3.16 12.66 1.50
CA ALA A 65 3.10 11.83 2.71
C ALA A 65 3.81 10.48 2.49
N VAL A 66 3.57 9.82 1.36
CA VAL A 66 4.28 8.59 0.99
C VAL A 66 5.77 8.84 0.86
N GLY A 67 6.19 9.94 0.21
CA GLY A 67 7.59 10.32 0.09
C GLY A 67 8.27 10.48 1.45
N VAL A 68 7.62 11.14 2.41
CA VAL A 68 8.13 11.31 3.79
C VAL A 68 8.28 9.95 4.47
N VAL A 69 7.30 9.06 4.35
CA VAL A 69 7.37 7.71 4.93
C VAL A 69 8.55 6.92 4.35
N VAL A 70 8.72 6.95 3.03
CA VAL A 70 9.85 6.29 2.36
C VAL A 70 11.18 6.86 2.83
N ALA A 71 11.31 8.19 2.91
CA ALA A 71 12.52 8.83 3.41
C ALA A 71 12.86 8.40 4.84
N LEU A 72 11.87 8.33 5.73
CA LEU A 72 12.05 7.86 7.11
C LEU A 72 12.55 6.40 7.16
N VAL A 73 11.97 5.52 6.34
CA VAL A 73 12.43 4.12 6.24
C VAL A 73 13.90 4.06 5.82
N PHE A 74 14.30 4.85 4.82
CA PHE A 74 15.71 4.91 4.39
C PHE A 74 16.64 5.42 5.49
N VAL A 75 16.23 6.44 6.25
CA VAL A 75 17.02 6.96 7.39
C VAL A 75 17.20 5.88 8.45
N VAL A 76 16.13 5.17 8.81
CA VAL A 76 16.18 4.09 9.81
C VAL A 76 17.09 2.94 9.35
N LEU A 77 16.94 2.50 8.10
CA LEU A 77 17.79 1.46 7.54
C LEU A 77 19.26 1.89 7.49
N SER A 78 19.51 3.14 7.09
CA SER A 78 20.87 3.70 7.04
C SER A 78 21.48 3.74 8.43
N ALA A 79 20.75 4.22 9.42
CA ALA A 79 21.20 4.25 10.82
C ALA A 79 21.48 2.84 11.34
N LEU A 80 20.60 1.87 11.05
CA LEU A 80 20.80 0.47 11.44
C LEU A 80 22.07 -0.11 10.85
N VAL A 81 22.31 0.10 9.55
CA VAL A 81 23.54 -0.34 8.86
C VAL A 81 24.77 0.34 9.47
N LEU A 82 24.69 1.65 9.73
CA LEU A 82 25.79 2.42 10.30
C LEU A 82 26.14 1.94 11.71
N VAL A 83 25.15 1.54 12.52
CA VAL A 83 25.34 0.92 13.83
C VAL A 83 25.90 -0.49 13.72
N TRP A 84 25.56 -1.23 12.67
CA TRP A 84 26.08 -2.59 12.43
C TRP A 84 27.58 -2.60 12.12
N ILE A 85 28.09 -1.59 11.41
CA ILE A 85 29.52 -1.49 11.05
C ILE A 85 30.44 -1.59 12.30
N PRO A 86 30.32 -0.74 13.33
CA PRO A 86 31.18 -0.83 14.50
C PRO A 86 30.97 -2.13 15.29
N ILE A 87 29.76 -2.70 15.30
CA ILE A 87 29.49 -4.00 15.95
C ILE A 87 30.27 -5.11 15.26
N VAL A 88 30.25 -5.16 13.93
CA VAL A 88 31.01 -6.15 13.14
C VAL A 88 32.50 -5.95 13.32
N VAL A 89 32.99 -4.71 13.24
CA VAL A 89 34.40 -4.39 13.47
C VAL A 89 34.83 -4.83 14.86
N ALA A 90 34.05 -4.50 15.90
CA ALA A 90 34.33 -4.93 17.26
C ALA A 90 34.31 -6.45 17.40
N GLY A 91 33.36 -7.14 16.76
CA GLY A 91 33.29 -8.60 16.73
C GLY A 91 34.50 -9.25 16.05
N ILE A 92 34.95 -8.70 14.92
CA ILE A 92 36.15 -9.17 14.21
C ILE A 92 37.39 -8.96 15.09
N LEU A 93 37.56 -7.76 15.65
CA LEU A 93 38.67 -7.47 16.56
C LEU A 93 38.64 -8.43 17.74
N PHE A 94 37.49 -8.61 18.37
CA PHE A 94 37.32 -9.55 19.47
C PHE A 94 37.70 -10.98 19.08
N ALA A 95 37.26 -11.46 17.91
CA ALA A 95 37.61 -12.78 17.40
C ALA A 95 39.14 -12.93 17.16
N LEU A 96 39.78 -11.95 16.53
CA LEU A 96 41.23 -11.94 16.32
C LEU A 96 42.01 -11.95 17.64
N PHE A 97 41.60 -11.13 18.60
CA PHE A 97 42.25 -11.07 19.91
C PHE A 97 41.96 -12.31 20.76
N SER A 98 40.79 -12.95 20.62
CA SER A 98 40.44 -14.15 21.37
C SER A 98 41.40 -15.33 21.11
N GLY A 99 41.89 -15.47 19.87
CA GLY A 99 42.89 -16.48 19.53
C GLY A 99 44.26 -16.20 20.15
N SER A 100 44.75 -14.97 20.04
CA SER A 100 46.03 -14.57 20.64
C SER A 100 46.01 -14.59 22.17
N LEU A 101 44.90 -14.21 22.79
CA LEU A 101 44.74 -14.21 24.24
C LEU A 101 44.75 -15.63 24.80
N ARG A 102 44.14 -16.60 24.11
CA ARG A 102 44.15 -18.01 24.52
C ARG A 102 45.55 -18.62 24.45
N ASN A 103 46.32 -18.30 23.42
CA ASN A 103 47.70 -18.78 23.26
C ASN A 103 48.66 -18.12 24.28
N ALA A 104 48.48 -16.83 24.56
CA ALA A 104 49.24 -16.14 25.61
C ALA A 104 48.89 -16.68 27.00
N TRP A 105 47.61 -16.96 27.26
CA TRP A 105 47.14 -17.52 28.52
C TRP A 105 47.69 -18.94 28.76
N GLN A 106 47.76 -19.79 27.74
CA GLN A 106 48.39 -21.11 27.84
C GLN A 106 49.87 -21.00 28.21
N ARG A 107 50.63 -20.10 27.58
CA ARG A 107 52.05 -19.89 27.91
C ARG A 107 52.26 -19.39 29.33
N VAL A 108 51.41 -18.49 29.81
CA VAL A 108 51.46 -17.99 31.20
C VAL A 108 51.11 -19.10 32.19
N GLN A 109 50.13 -19.95 31.84
CA GLN A 109 49.67 -21.05 32.69
C GLN A 109 50.69 -22.19 32.75
N ASP A 110 51.41 -22.47 31.65
CA ASP A 110 52.51 -23.44 31.61
C ASP A 110 53.72 -22.93 32.42
N TRP A 111 54.04 -21.64 32.32
CA TRP A 111 55.08 -21.02 33.17
C TRP A 111 54.73 -21.10 34.67
N TRP A 112 53.45 -20.91 35.02
CA TRP A 112 52.98 -21.06 36.41
C TRP A 112 52.92 -22.52 36.91
N ARG A 113 52.79 -23.51 36.01
CA ARG A 113 52.75 -24.94 36.37
C ARG A 113 54.13 -25.61 36.36
N GLY A 114 55.07 -25.13 35.56
CA GLY A 114 56.43 -25.68 35.46
C GLY A 114 57.42 -25.18 36.52
N GLY A 115 56.99 -24.28 37.42
CA GLY A 115 57.81 -23.72 38.50
C GLY A 115 57.75 -24.47 39.84
N ARG A 116 57.31 -25.73 39.87
CA ARG A 116 57.33 -26.60 41.06
C ARG A 116 58.19 -27.82 40.84
#